data_AF-A0A1Q2KUG0-F1
#
_entry.id   AF-A0A1Q2KUG0-F1
#
_cell.length_a   1.000
_cell.length_b   1.000
_cell.length_c   1.000
_cell.angle_alpha   90.00
_cell.angle_beta   90.00
_cell.angle_gamma   90.00
#
_symmetry.space_group_name_H-M   'P 1'
#
loop_
_entity.id
_entity.type
_entity.pdbx_description
1 polymer ?
#
loop_
_entity_poly.entity_id
_entity_poly.type
_entity_poly.pdbx_seq_one_letter_code
_entity_poly.pdbx_strand_id
1 'polypeptide(L)'
;MKKLFFFGYLISAGLTVLLFYSINGLTEPLGSADGTWGGGNGNPGIFPLVFLWPFLCLFLYGTTAYSMRLMKRAWPAAKIRVSAAVFALLAIGIAVYQVAAAQAVRKELIRLHPSFNEDHLPSLLNTYTNSIFFNLLTFIMIVLFCLLAGCLWALVRMQEPGGRQISPRYKRQ
;
A
#
# COMPACT_ATOMS: atom_id res chain seq x y z
N MET A 1 -17.43 -16.29 2.24
CA MET A 1 -16.42 -16.77 3.22
C MET A 1 -17.19 -17.35 4.40
N LYS A 2 -16.66 -18.36 5.11
CA LYS A 2 -17.27 -18.81 6.37
C LYS A 2 -17.24 -17.63 7.36
N LYS A 3 -18.29 -17.46 8.19
CA LYS A 3 -18.46 -16.28 9.07
C LYS A 3 -17.23 -16.03 9.96
N LEU A 4 -16.62 -17.09 10.48
CA LEU A 4 -15.39 -17.02 11.30
C LEU A 4 -14.19 -16.43 10.54
N PHE A 5 -13.97 -16.83 9.28
CA PHE A 5 -12.89 -16.28 8.45
C PHE A 5 -13.11 -14.81 8.10
N PHE A 6 -14.37 -14.40 7.89
CA PHE A 6 -14.69 -13.00 7.63
C PHE A 6 -14.43 -12.14 8.87
N PHE A 7 -14.77 -12.63 10.05
CA PHE A 7 -14.46 -11.96 11.31
C PHE A 7 -12.95 -11.80 11.52
N GLY A 8 -12.16 -12.87 11.32
CA GLY A 8 -10.70 -12.79 11.39
C GLY A 8 -10.08 -11.82 10.37
N TYR A 9 -10.66 -11.74 9.17
CA TYR A 9 -10.26 -10.75 8.15
C TYR A 9 -10.53 -9.31 8.62
N LEU A 10 -11.70 -9.02 9.20
CA LEU A 10 -12.02 -7.68 9.70
C LEU A 10 -11.07 -7.25 10.83
N ILE A 11 -10.76 -8.16 11.76
CA ILE A 11 -9.76 -7.91 12.81
C ILE A 11 -8.40 -7.61 12.17
N SER A 12 -7.99 -8.42 11.19
CA SER A 12 -6.71 -8.22 10.50
C SER A 12 -6.64 -6.89 9.75
N ALA A 13 -7.74 -6.44 9.16
CA ALA A 13 -7.83 -5.13 8.53
C ALA A 13 -7.63 -4.00 9.56
N GLY A 14 -8.32 -4.07 10.71
CA GLY A 14 -8.14 -3.10 11.80
C GLY A 14 -6.70 -3.07 12.32
N LEU A 15 -6.11 -4.23 12.57
CA LEU A 15 -4.72 -4.36 13.01
C LEU A 15 -3.71 -3.90 11.97
N THR A 16 -4.01 -4.05 10.67
CA THR A 16 -3.16 -3.53 9.60
C THR A 16 -3.21 -2.00 9.54
N VAL A 17 -4.36 -1.38 9.75
CA VAL A 17 -4.43 0.09 9.86
C VAL A 17 -3.65 0.57 11.08
N LEU A 18 -3.82 -0.10 12.23
CA LEU A 18 -3.04 0.19 13.44
C LEU A 18 -1.54 0.05 13.18
N LEU A 19 -1.11 -0.98 12.44
CA LEU A 19 0.27 -1.18 12.03
C LEU A 19 0.82 0.05 11.30
N PHE A 20 0.18 0.51 10.23
CA PHE A 20 0.65 1.67 9.48
C PHE A 20 0.69 2.94 10.34
N TYR A 21 -0.30 3.11 11.22
CA TYR A 21 -0.34 4.23 12.15
C TYR A 21 0.80 4.19 13.18
N SER A 22 1.03 3.03 13.79
CA SER A 22 2.10 2.84 14.77
C SER A 22 3.49 2.98 14.15
N ILE A 23 3.73 2.42 12.95
CA ILE A 23 5.00 2.62 12.27
C ILE A 23 5.19 4.10 11.96
N ASN A 24 4.15 4.79 11.47
CA ASN A 24 4.24 6.21 11.16
C ASN A 24 4.71 7.03 12.37
N GLY A 25 4.03 6.89 13.52
CA GLY A 25 4.37 7.63 14.73
C GLY A 25 5.73 7.24 15.33
N LEU A 26 6.15 5.98 15.19
CA LEU A 26 7.47 5.52 15.66
C LEU A 26 8.61 5.86 14.70
N THR A 27 8.30 6.26 13.47
CA THR A 27 9.29 6.67 12.46
C THR A 27 9.27 8.16 12.20
N GLU A 28 8.42 8.90 12.91
CA GLU A 28 8.37 10.34 12.80
C GLU A 28 9.63 10.92 13.47
N PRO A 29 10.43 11.69 12.73
CA PRO A 29 11.61 12.34 13.30
C PRO A 29 11.18 13.30 14.41
N LEU A 30 11.73 13.09 15.62
CA LEU A 30 11.55 14.00 16.74
C LEU A 30 12.15 15.36 16.36
N GLY A 31 11.28 16.32 16.05
CA GLY A 31 11.68 17.70 15.88
C GLY A 31 12.16 18.25 17.22
N SER A 32 13.47 18.35 17.41
CA SER A 32 14.02 19.17 18.49
C SER A 32 13.69 20.63 18.18
N ALA A 33 13.26 21.39 19.20
CA ALA A 33 12.94 22.81 19.08
C ALA A 33 14.10 23.67 18.50
N ASP A 34 15.32 23.14 18.47
CA ASP A 34 16.53 23.79 17.96
C ASP A 34 16.90 23.40 16.52
N GLY A 35 16.02 22.70 15.79
CA GLY A 35 16.27 22.30 14.39
C GLY A 35 17.31 21.17 14.24
N THR A 36 17.78 20.60 15.35
CA THR A 36 18.64 19.43 15.38
C THR A 36 17.80 18.17 15.16
N TRP A 37 17.84 17.63 13.94
CA TRP A 37 17.27 16.33 13.62
C TRP A 37 18.03 15.23 14.37
N GLY A 38 17.51 14.80 15.51
CA GLY A 38 18.14 13.82 16.40
C GLY A 38 18.33 12.46 15.73
N GLY A 39 19.53 12.21 15.20
CA GLY A 39 19.96 10.91 14.68
C GLY A 39 20.31 9.92 15.79
N GLY A 40 19.32 9.55 16.61
CA GLY A 40 19.45 8.51 17.64
C GLY A 40 19.14 7.12 17.08
N ASN A 41 20.04 6.17 17.32
CA ASN A 41 20.04 4.83 16.73
C ASN A 41 18.85 3.96 17.18
N GLY A 42 17.94 3.71 16.24
CA GLY A 42 16.86 2.74 16.34
C GLY A 42 15.74 3.16 15.39
N ASN A 43 15.30 2.27 14.51
CA ASN A 43 14.02 2.42 13.81
C ASN A 43 12.97 1.62 14.58
N PRO A 44 12.34 2.18 15.63
CA PRO A 44 11.35 1.44 16.41
C PRO A 44 10.11 1.10 15.58
N GLY A 45 9.94 1.70 14.40
CA GLY A 45 8.93 1.30 13.41
C GLY A 45 9.02 -0.15 12.94
N ILE A 46 10.16 -0.83 13.11
CA ILE A 46 10.25 -2.26 12.78
C ILE A 46 9.48 -3.12 13.79
N PHE A 47 9.35 -2.69 15.05
CA PHE A 47 8.68 -3.49 16.09
C PHE A 47 7.21 -3.78 15.76
N PRO A 48 6.35 -2.79 15.47
CA PRO A 48 4.97 -3.07 15.05
C PRO A 48 4.91 -4.02 13.86
N LEU A 49 5.84 -3.88 12.90
CA LEU A 49 5.87 -4.73 11.70
C LEU A 49 6.06 -6.19 12.04
N VAL A 50 7.01 -6.52 12.90
CA VAL A 50 7.29 -7.92 13.29
C VAL A 50 6.09 -8.54 14.01
N PHE A 51 5.49 -7.82 14.97
CA PHE A 51 4.36 -8.35 15.75
C PHE A 51 3.06 -8.44 14.95
N LEU A 52 2.81 -7.49 14.06
CA LEU A 52 1.57 -7.44 13.28
C LEU A 52 1.70 -8.10 11.89
N TRP A 53 2.89 -8.62 11.55
CA TRP A 53 3.16 -9.30 10.29
C TRP A 53 2.13 -10.39 9.94
N PRO A 54 1.72 -11.29 10.87
CA PRO A 54 0.75 -12.34 10.54
C PRO A 54 -0.61 -11.75 10.13
N PHE A 55 -1.03 -10.66 10.76
CA PHE A 55 -2.28 -9.97 10.46
C PHE A 55 -2.21 -9.23 9.12
N LEU A 56 -1.05 -8.62 8.81
CA LEU A 56 -0.80 -8.04 7.50
C LEU A 56 -0.92 -9.12 6.40
N CYS A 57 -0.28 -10.28 6.57
CA CYS A 57 -0.40 -11.39 5.61
C CYS A 57 -1.85 -11.86 5.45
N LEU A 58 -2.59 -12.01 6.54
CA LEU A 58 -4.00 -12.41 6.50
C LEU A 58 -4.88 -11.35 5.82
N PHE A 59 -4.60 -10.07 6.04
CA PHE A 59 -5.26 -8.96 5.37
C PHE A 59 -4.97 -8.95 3.86
N LEU A 60 -3.71 -9.06 3.45
CA LEU A 60 -3.29 -9.11 2.04
C LEU A 60 -3.96 -10.26 1.31
N TYR A 61 -3.90 -11.46 1.89
CA TYR A 61 -4.55 -12.64 1.33
C TYR A 61 -6.07 -12.47 1.26
N GLY A 62 -6.70 -12.01 2.35
CA GLY A 62 -8.13 -11.83 2.43
C GLY A 62 -8.65 -10.80 1.41
N THR A 63 -7.97 -9.67 1.29
CA THR A 63 -8.30 -8.59 0.36
C THR A 63 -8.19 -9.07 -1.09
N THR A 64 -7.10 -9.76 -1.43
CA THR A 64 -6.86 -10.30 -2.77
C THR A 64 -7.88 -11.41 -3.11
N ALA A 65 -8.09 -12.36 -2.21
CA ALA A 65 -9.05 -13.44 -2.43
C ALA A 65 -10.50 -12.92 -2.52
N TYR A 66 -10.84 -11.87 -1.76
CA TYR A 66 -12.13 -11.20 -1.87
C TYR A 66 -12.26 -10.45 -3.20
N SER A 67 -11.24 -9.69 -3.61
CA SER A 67 -11.24 -8.94 -4.87
C SER A 67 -11.40 -9.88 -6.07
N MET A 68 -10.65 -10.99 -6.12
CA MET A 68 -10.78 -12.01 -7.17
C MET A 68 -12.21 -12.56 -7.28
N ARG A 69 -12.84 -12.87 -6.13
CA ARG A 69 -14.22 -13.39 -6.10
C ARG A 69 -15.25 -12.35 -6.53
N LEU A 70 -15.07 -11.11 -6.10
CA LEU A 70 -15.94 -9.99 -6.45
C LEU A 70 -15.92 -9.75 -7.97
N MET A 71 -14.72 -9.62 -8.54
CA MET A 71 -14.52 -9.36 -9.97
C MET A 71 -15.09 -10.49 -10.83
N LYS A 72 -14.86 -11.75 -10.45
CA LYS A 72 -15.39 -12.92 -11.17
C LYS A 72 -16.92 -12.98 -11.17
N ARG A 73 -17.56 -12.59 -10.06
CA ARG A 73 -19.02 -12.80 -9.88
C ARG A 73 -19.85 -11.68 -10.48
N ALA A 74 -19.35 -10.45 -10.42
CA ALA A 74 -20.21 -9.28 -10.54
C ALA A 74 -19.91 -8.40 -11.76
N TRP A 75 -18.69 -8.43 -12.31
CA TRP A 75 -18.25 -7.37 -13.23
C TRP A 75 -17.99 -7.87 -14.66
N PRO A 76 -18.46 -7.12 -15.68
CA PRO A 76 -18.10 -7.40 -17.07
C PRO A 76 -16.63 -7.04 -17.34
N ALA A 77 -16.00 -7.72 -18.30
CA ALA A 77 -14.58 -7.57 -18.62
C ALA A 77 -14.15 -6.12 -18.87
N ALA A 78 -14.98 -5.32 -19.54
CA ALA A 78 -14.70 -3.90 -19.79
C ALA A 78 -14.53 -3.10 -18.49
N LYS A 79 -15.42 -3.31 -17.51
CA LYS A 79 -15.31 -2.65 -16.20
C LYS A 79 -14.05 -3.08 -15.45
N ILE A 80 -13.71 -4.38 -15.51
CA ILE A 80 -12.49 -4.89 -14.87
C ILE A 80 -11.23 -4.26 -15.48
N ARG A 81 -11.18 -4.09 -16.81
CA ARG A 81 -10.04 -3.42 -17.49
C ARG A 81 -9.90 -1.97 -17.07
N VAL A 82 -11.01 -1.21 -17.05
CA VAL A 82 -11.01 0.19 -16.62
C VAL A 82 -10.57 0.29 -15.16
N SER A 83 -11.10 -0.54 -14.28
CA SER A 83 -10.70 -0.54 -12.87
C SER A 83 -9.23 -0.93 -12.66
N ALA A 84 -8.70 -1.90 -13.42
CA ALA A 84 -7.29 -2.22 -13.39
C ALA A 84 -6.41 -1.02 -13.75
N ALA A 85 -6.77 -0.29 -14.82
CA ALA A 85 -6.07 0.92 -15.23
C ALA A 85 -6.14 2.01 -14.14
N VAL A 86 -7.32 2.24 -13.56
CA VAL A 86 -7.50 3.23 -12.48
C VAL A 86 -6.69 2.87 -11.24
N PHE A 87 -6.72 1.61 -10.79
CA PHE A 87 -5.95 1.18 -9.62
C PHE A 87 -4.44 1.30 -9.85
N ALA A 88 -3.97 0.95 -11.05
CA ALA A 88 -2.57 1.11 -11.41
C ALA A 88 -2.13 2.59 -11.43
N LEU A 89 -2.93 3.46 -12.07
CA LEU A 89 -2.63 4.89 -12.13
C LEU A 89 -2.61 5.54 -10.74
N LEU A 90 -3.57 5.19 -9.88
CA LEU A 90 -3.59 5.69 -8.49
C LEU A 90 -2.37 5.20 -7.69
N ALA A 91 -2.01 3.92 -7.82
CA ALA A 91 -0.83 3.37 -7.13
C ALA A 91 0.47 4.04 -7.59
N ILE A 92 0.63 4.25 -8.91
CA ILE A 92 1.75 4.98 -9.48
C ILE A 92 1.77 6.43 -8.98
N GLY A 93 0.62 7.10 -8.95
CA GLY A 93 0.50 8.48 -8.46
C GLY A 93 0.94 8.61 -7.00
N ILE A 94 0.51 7.67 -6.14
CA ILE A 94 0.95 7.63 -4.73
C ILE A 94 2.46 7.42 -4.63
N ALA A 95 3.01 6.45 -5.39
CA ALA A 95 4.45 6.17 -5.37
C ALA A 95 5.29 7.38 -5.84
N VAL A 96 4.88 8.04 -6.93
CA VAL A 96 5.54 9.26 -7.44
C VAL A 96 5.49 10.37 -6.40
N TYR A 97 4.32 10.59 -5.78
CA TYR A 97 4.18 11.58 -4.72
C TYR A 97 5.13 11.31 -3.54
N GLN A 98 5.19 10.08 -3.04
CA GLN A 98 6.06 9.71 -1.93
C GLN A 98 7.55 9.87 -2.27
N VAL A 99 7.96 9.47 -3.47
CA VAL A 99 9.34 9.66 -3.94
C VAL A 99 9.67 11.15 -4.04
N ALA A 100 8.79 11.97 -4.59
CA ALA A 100 8.98 13.41 -4.68
C ALA A 100 9.10 14.07 -3.30
N ALA A 101 8.21 13.70 -2.37
CA ALA A 101 8.25 14.19 -0.98
C ALA A 101 9.54 13.78 -0.27
N ALA A 102 9.99 12.52 -0.43
CA ALA A 102 11.23 12.05 0.15
C ALA A 102 12.48 12.75 -0.43
N GLN A 103 12.48 13.05 -1.73
CA GLN A 103 13.55 13.84 -2.35
C GLN A 103 13.57 15.29 -1.82
N ALA A 104 12.41 15.89 -1.56
CA ALA A 104 12.33 17.24 -0.99
C ALA A 104 12.95 17.28 0.42
N VAL A 105 12.61 16.32 1.28
CA VAL A 105 13.21 16.19 2.63
C VAL A 105 14.71 15.95 2.55
N ARG A 106 15.16 15.08 1.63
CA ARG A 106 16.59 14.80 1.41
C ARG A 106 17.38 16.04 1.01
N LYS A 107 16.85 16.88 0.11
CA LYS A 107 17.49 18.14 -0.28
C LYS A 107 17.61 19.11 0.89
N GLU A 108 16.56 19.22 1.71
CA GLU A 108 16.60 20.06 2.91
C GLU A 108 17.61 19.54 3.94
N LEU A 109 17.71 18.21 4.11
CA LEU A 109 18.67 17.60 5.03
C LEU A 109 20.12 17.91 4.64
N ILE A 110 20.44 17.85 3.35
CA ILE A 110 21.77 18.23 2.83
C ILE A 110 22.02 19.73 3.05
N ARG A 111 21.01 20.57 2.86
CA ARG A 111 21.12 22.02 3.08
C ARG A 111 21.42 22.36 4.54
N LEU A 112 20.82 21.65 5.48
CA LEU A 112 20.93 21.92 6.91
C LEU A 112 22.16 21.27 7.57
N HIS A 113 22.65 20.17 7.01
CA HIS A 113 23.76 19.41 7.58
C HIS A 113 24.86 19.20 6.52
N PRO A 114 25.89 20.07 6.48
CA PRO A 114 26.98 19.98 5.51
C PRO A 114 27.85 18.71 5.65
N SER A 115 27.63 17.92 6.71
CA SER A 115 28.19 16.57 6.85
C SER A 115 27.59 15.54 5.88
N PHE A 116 26.41 15.80 5.33
CA PHE A 116 25.85 14.98 4.25
C PHE A 116 26.35 15.50 2.90
N ASN A 117 27.37 14.83 2.35
CA ASN A 117 27.87 15.12 1.01
C ASN A 117 26.99 14.50 -0.07
N GLU A 118 26.97 15.08 -1.29
CA GLU A 118 26.29 14.47 -2.44
C GLU A 118 26.82 13.06 -2.76
N ASP A 119 28.11 12.81 -2.52
CA ASP A 119 28.73 11.49 -2.72
C ASP A 119 28.23 10.42 -1.73
N HIS A 120 27.62 10.85 -0.62
CA HIS A 120 27.06 10.00 0.42
C HIS A 120 25.61 10.37 0.70
N LEU A 121 24.84 10.63 -0.37
CA LEU A 121 23.44 10.95 -0.21
C LEU A 121 22.72 9.86 0.61
N PRO A 122 21.97 10.24 1.65
CA PRO A 122 21.21 9.26 2.41
C PRO A 122 20.18 8.57 1.51
N SER A 123 19.97 7.28 1.77
CA SER A 123 18.95 6.46 1.12
C SER A 123 17.58 7.16 1.15
N LEU A 124 16.76 6.97 0.12
CA LEU A 124 15.36 7.42 0.15
C LEU A 124 14.58 6.80 1.30
N LEU A 125 14.96 5.60 1.74
CA LEU A 125 14.44 4.92 2.92
C LEU A 125 15.46 5.10 4.05
N ASN A 126 15.32 6.18 4.80
CA ASN A 126 16.13 6.49 5.95
C ASN A 126 15.25 6.92 7.13
N THR A 127 15.84 7.10 8.30
CA THR A 127 15.11 7.47 9.53
C THR A 127 14.28 8.75 9.39
N TYR A 128 14.67 9.70 8.55
CA TYR A 128 13.97 10.97 8.31
C TYR A 128 12.82 10.87 7.31
N THR A 129 12.84 9.88 6.41
CA THR A 129 11.86 9.72 5.32
C THR A 129 10.92 8.54 5.53
N ASN A 130 11.19 7.66 6.50
CA ASN A 130 10.36 6.48 6.79
C ASN A 130 8.89 6.85 7.03
N SER A 131 8.60 7.95 7.73
CA SER A 131 7.22 8.42 7.95
C SER A 131 6.48 8.75 6.65
N ILE A 132 7.19 9.07 5.55
CA ILE A 132 6.59 9.31 4.23
C ILE A 132 6.16 7.99 3.57
N PHE A 133 6.95 6.93 3.75
CA PHE A 133 6.74 5.60 3.16
C PHE A 133 5.95 4.64 4.05
N PHE A 134 5.74 4.97 5.33
CA PHE A 134 4.95 4.18 6.26
C PHE A 134 3.82 5.03 6.80
N ASN A 135 2.88 5.38 5.92
CA ASN A 135 1.70 6.18 6.26
C ASN A 135 0.43 5.60 5.64
N LEU A 136 -0.69 6.30 5.84
CA LEU A 136 -1.99 5.91 5.30
C LEU A 136 -2.00 5.80 3.76
N LEU A 137 -1.23 6.63 3.05
CA LEU A 137 -1.13 6.53 1.59
C LEU A 137 -0.51 5.19 1.16
N THR A 138 0.47 4.71 1.91
CA THR A 138 1.10 3.40 1.66
C THR A 138 0.14 2.26 1.91
N PHE A 139 -0.68 2.36 2.97
CA PHE A 139 -1.76 1.41 3.20
C PHE A 139 -2.76 1.39 2.03
N ILE A 140 -3.19 2.57 1.54
CA ILE A 140 -4.07 2.68 0.37
C ILE A 140 -3.41 2.06 -0.86
N MET A 141 -2.13 2.34 -1.09
CA MET A 141 -1.36 1.76 -2.21
C MET A 141 -1.33 0.23 -2.16
N ILE A 142 -1.15 -0.36 -0.98
CA ILE A 142 -1.20 -1.82 -0.79
C ILE A 142 -2.59 -2.39 -1.11
N VAL A 143 -3.66 -1.70 -0.67
CA VAL A 143 -5.03 -2.09 -1.02
C VAL A 143 -5.24 -2.03 -2.54
N LEU A 144 -4.75 -0.98 -3.21
CA LEU A 144 -4.80 -0.85 -4.67
C LEU A 144 -4.07 -2.01 -5.37
N PHE A 145 -2.91 -2.44 -4.86
CA PHE A 145 -2.21 -3.60 -5.40
C PHE A 145 -3.00 -4.91 -5.23
N CYS A 146 -3.64 -5.13 -4.07
CA CYS A 146 -4.51 -6.30 -3.85
C CYS A 146 -5.73 -6.31 -4.80
N LEU A 147 -6.30 -5.13 -5.05
CA LEU A 147 -7.41 -4.97 -5.99
C LEU A 147 -6.94 -5.20 -7.44
N LEU A 148 -5.79 -4.65 -7.81
CA LEU A 148 -5.17 -4.83 -9.12
C LEU A 148 -4.85 -6.30 -9.40
N ALA A 149 -4.26 -7.02 -8.44
CA ALA A 149 -4.02 -8.45 -8.54
C ALA A 149 -5.33 -9.23 -8.79
N GLY A 150 -6.41 -8.86 -8.11
CA GLY A 150 -7.74 -9.42 -8.35
C GLY A 150 -8.27 -9.16 -9.76
N CYS A 151 -8.09 -7.94 -10.29
CA CYS A 151 -8.47 -7.59 -11.65
C CYS A 151 -7.68 -8.39 -12.69
N LEU A 152 -6.34 -8.44 -12.55
CA LEU A 152 -5.46 -9.16 -13.47
C LEU A 152 -5.80 -10.65 -13.50
N TRP A 153 -5.98 -11.26 -12.33
CA TRP A 153 -6.41 -12.65 -12.23
C TRP A 153 -7.75 -12.91 -12.92
N ALA A 154 -8.74 -12.03 -12.72
CA ALA A 154 -10.04 -12.16 -13.35
C ALA A 154 -9.97 -12.04 -14.87
N LEU A 155 -9.13 -11.13 -15.40
CA LEU A 155 -8.93 -10.96 -16.84
C LEU A 155 -8.28 -12.20 -17.47
N VAL A 156 -7.25 -12.76 -16.83
CA VAL A 156 -6.60 -14.01 -17.30
C VAL A 156 -7.63 -15.14 -17.38
N ARG A 157 -8.47 -15.30 -16.36
CA ARG A 157 -9.53 -16.33 -16.34
C ARG A 157 -10.64 -16.11 -17.36
N MET A 158 -10.82 -14.90 -17.87
CA MET A 158 -11.79 -14.61 -18.93
C MET A 158 -11.24 -14.90 -20.33
N GLN A 159 -9.91 -15.02 -20.48
CA GLN A 159 -9.26 -15.33 -21.76
C GLN A 159 -9.09 -16.84 -22.00
N GLU A 160 -9.18 -17.68 -20.96
CA GLU A 160 -9.14 -19.14 -21.09
C GLU A 160 -10.35 -19.66 -21.93
N PRO A 161 -10.15 -20.60 -22.88
CA PRO A 161 -11.25 -21.19 -23.64
C PRO A 161 -12.21 -21.92 -22.68
N GLY A 162 -13.42 -21.38 -22.53
CA GLY A 162 -14.42 -21.80 -21.53
C GLY A 162 -14.67 -20.80 -20.40
N GLY A 163 -13.89 -19.71 -20.33
CA GLY A 163 -14.13 -18.57 -19.46
C GLY A 163 -15.47 -17.93 -19.77
N ARG A 164 -16.37 -17.82 -18.78
CA ARG A 164 -17.70 -17.22 -18.94
C ARG A 164 -17.56 -15.87 -19.65
N GLN A 165 -17.91 -15.83 -20.93
CA GLN A 165 -18.45 -14.63 -21.53
C GLN A 165 -19.77 -14.40 -20.80
N ILE A 166 -19.75 -13.52 -19.79
CA ILE A 166 -20.99 -12.92 -19.30
C ILE A 166 -21.48 -12.08 -20.46
N SER A 167 -22.18 -12.74 -21.40
CA SER A 167 -22.94 -12.07 -22.43
C SER A 167 -23.78 -11.02 -21.71
N PRO A 168 -23.72 -9.75 -22.11
CA PRO A 168 -24.67 -8.79 -21.60
C PRO A 168 -26.04 -9.34 -22.01
N ARG A 169 -26.78 -9.86 -21.03
CA ARG A 169 -28.21 -10.10 -21.16
C ARG A 169 -28.84 -8.72 -21.31
N TYR A 170 -28.75 -8.16 -22.52
CA TYR A 170 -29.60 -7.10 -22.98
C TYR A 170 -30.99 -7.72 -22.99
N LYS A 171 -31.72 -7.59 -21.87
CA LYS A 171 -33.14 -7.82 -21.88
C LYS A 171 -33.73 -6.71 -22.74
N ARG A 172 -34.22 -7.11 -23.90
CA ARG A 172 -35.17 -6.37 -24.75
C ARG A 172 -36.27 -5.77 -23.88
N GLN A 173 -36.59 -4.51 -24.12
CA GLN A 173 -37.86 -4.07 -24.70
C GLN A 173 -37.67 -2.69 -25.31
#